data_AF-A0A226NPB6-F1
#
_entry.id   AF-A0A226NPB6-F1
#
_cell.length_a   1.000
_cell.length_b   1.000
_cell.length_c   1.000
_cell.angle_alpha   90.00
_cell.angle_beta   90.00
_cell.angle_gamma   90.00
#
_symmetry.space_group_name_H-M   'P 1'
#
loop_
_entity.id
_entity.type
_entity.pdbx_description
1 polymer ?
#
loop_
_entity_poly.entity_id
_entity_poly.type
_entity_poly.pdbx_seq_one_letter_code
_entity_poly.pdbx_strand_id
1 'polypeptide(L)'
;MRGRLLRAWREGLKAAGGGARARREPPWRVLFFGTDRFAVAALRALQAARDPSRDVLVSRLEVVTLPSRLPGELPVKGCARELQLPVHEWPQTGPVGQFDVGVVASFGRLLSEDLILQFP
;
A
#
# COMPACT_ATOMS: atom_id res chain seq x y z
N MET A 1 -34.82 -20.65 3.68
CA MET A 1 -34.02 -20.44 2.46
C MET A 1 -32.96 -19.32 2.65
N ARG A 2 -32.04 -19.42 3.63
CA ARG A 2 -31.05 -18.35 3.93
C ARG A 2 -29.57 -18.76 3.85
N GLY A 3 -29.25 -20.04 3.64
CA GLY A 3 -27.86 -20.55 3.66
C GLY A 3 -27.13 -20.61 2.32
N ARG A 4 -27.79 -20.29 1.18
CA ARG A 4 -27.17 -20.37 -0.17
C ARG A 4 -26.51 -19.06 -0.61
N LEU A 5 -26.98 -17.92 -0.12
CA LEU A 5 -26.45 -16.60 -0.50
C LEU A 5 -25.05 -16.35 0.10
N LEU A 6 -24.79 -16.78 1.34
CA LEU A 6 -23.49 -16.56 1.99
C LEU A 6 -22.33 -17.36 1.38
N ARG A 7 -22.62 -18.45 0.65
CA ARG A 7 -21.58 -19.23 -0.05
C ARG A 7 -21.20 -18.60 -1.38
N ALA A 8 -22.17 -18.09 -2.14
CA ALA A 8 -21.90 -17.43 -3.42
C ALA A 8 -21.03 -16.17 -3.26
N TRP A 9 -21.21 -15.41 -2.18
CA TRP A 9 -20.38 -14.23 -1.89
C TRP A 9 -18.94 -14.58 -1.51
N ARG A 10 -18.74 -15.68 -0.78
CA ARG A 10 -17.39 -16.14 -0.38
C ARG A 10 -16.60 -16.73 -1.56
N GLU A 11 -17.29 -17.36 -2.51
CA GLU A 11 -16.70 -17.85 -3.75
C GLU A 11 -16.43 -16.72 -4.76
N GLY A 12 -17.26 -15.67 -4.80
CA GLY A 12 -17.03 -14.48 -5.61
C GLY A 12 -15.76 -13.69 -5.22
N LEU A 13 -15.47 -13.60 -3.91
CA LEU A 13 -14.22 -13.01 -3.40
C LEU A 13 -12.99 -13.87 -3.71
N LYS A 14 -13.13 -15.22 -3.75
CA LYS A 14 -12.05 -16.11 -4.18
C LYS A 14 -11.77 -16.05 -5.68
N ALA A 15 -12.80 -15.85 -6.51
CA ALA A 15 -12.65 -15.77 -7.97
C ALA A 15 -12.01 -14.46 -8.47
N ALA A 16 -12.06 -13.39 -7.66
CA ALA A 16 -11.32 -12.14 -7.93
C ALA A 16 -9.82 -12.24 -7.57
N GLY A 17 -9.36 -13.41 -7.13
CA GLY A 17 -7.99 -13.72 -6.74
C GLY A 17 -6.99 -13.83 -7.89
N GLY A 18 -7.03 -12.92 -8.86
CA GLY A 18 -5.90 -12.64 -9.76
C GLY A 18 -4.74 -11.92 -9.06
N GLY A 19 -4.69 -11.97 -7.72
CA GLY A 19 -3.61 -11.43 -6.92
C GLY A 19 -2.37 -12.28 -7.10
N ALA A 20 -1.24 -11.64 -7.35
CA ALA A 20 0.04 -12.33 -7.40
C ALA A 20 0.27 -13.03 -6.05
N ARG A 21 0.61 -14.32 -6.12
CA ARG A 21 0.83 -15.22 -4.97
C ARG A 21 1.61 -14.49 -3.85
N ALA A 22 1.06 -14.58 -2.63
CA ALA A 22 1.69 -14.10 -1.41
C ALA A 22 3.17 -14.46 -1.38
N ARG A 23 4.05 -13.46 -1.41
CA ARG A 23 5.47 -13.71 -1.14
C ARG A 23 5.61 -14.07 0.33
N ARG A 24 6.53 -14.98 0.64
CA ARG A 24 6.87 -15.34 2.02
C ARG A 24 8.21 -14.76 2.47
N GLU A 25 8.95 -14.20 1.52
CA GLU A 25 10.28 -13.64 1.72
C GLU A 25 10.49 -12.43 0.79
N PRO A 26 11.47 -11.56 1.09
CA PRO A 26 11.83 -10.45 0.23
C PRO A 26 12.29 -10.91 -1.17
N PRO A 27 12.24 -10.03 -2.19
CA PRO A 27 11.93 -8.61 -2.09
C PRO A 27 10.42 -8.31 -2.13
N TRP A 28 9.93 -7.54 -1.17
CA TRP A 28 8.51 -7.25 -0.96
C TRP A 28 7.95 -6.21 -1.92
N ARG A 29 6.65 -6.26 -2.19
CA ARG A 29 5.89 -5.19 -2.86
C ARG A 29 5.13 -4.42 -1.80
N VAL A 30 5.55 -3.19 -1.54
CA VAL A 30 5.10 -2.39 -0.41
C VAL A 30 4.13 -1.30 -0.87
N LEU A 31 3.00 -1.20 -0.20
CA LEU A 31 2.11 -0.05 -0.27
C LEU A 31 2.25 0.77 1.02
N PHE A 32 2.78 1.99 0.90
CA PHE A 32 3.07 2.87 2.02
C PHE A 32 1.94 3.88 2.23
N PHE A 33 1.44 4.03 3.45
CA PHE A 33 0.40 4.98 3.83
C PHE A 33 0.99 6.03 4.76
N GLY A 34 0.99 7.29 4.33
CA GLY A 34 1.49 8.40 5.16
C GLY A 34 1.16 9.79 4.63
N THR A 35 1.27 10.78 5.52
CA THR A 35 0.92 12.18 5.18
C THR A 35 1.95 13.21 5.62
N ASP A 36 2.50 13.07 6.83
CA ASP A 36 3.28 14.11 7.50
C ASP A 36 4.79 13.96 7.35
N ARG A 37 5.56 14.85 8.00
CA ARG A 37 7.03 14.81 7.98
C ARG A 37 7.62 13.61 8.72
N PHE A 38 6.92 13.05 9.70
CA PHE A 38 7.39 11.87 10.43
C PHE A 38 7.41 10.65 9.50
N ALA A 39 6.35 10.48 8.71
CA ALA A 39 6.23 9.40 7.73
C ALA A 39 7.33 9.44 6.63
N VAL A 40 7.85 10.63 6.29
CA VAL A 40 8.91 10.79 5.27
C VAL A 40 10.17 9.99 5.61
N ALA A 41 10.54 9.89 6.89
CA ALA A 41 11.71 9.11 7.29
C ALA A 41 11.54 7.62 6.96
N ALA A 42 10.36 7.05 7.26
CA ALA A 42 10.03 5.67 6.94
C ALA A 42 9.98 5.43 5.41
N LEU A 43 9.41 6.37 4.65
CA LEU A 43 9.36 6.29 3.18
C LEU A 43 10.77 6.24 2.57
N ARG A 44 11.69 7.10 3.02
CA ARG A 44 13.08 7.14 2.55
C ARG A 44 13.84 5.86 2.92
N ALA A 45 13.61 5.31 4.11
CA ALA A 45 14.20 4.04 4.52
C ALA A 45 13.75 2.89 3.62
N LEU A 46 12.45 2.82 3.29
CA LEU A 46 11.91 1.82 2.36
C LEU A 46 12.49 1.97 0.94
N GLN A 47 12.67 3.20 0.47
CA GLN A 47 13.32 3.46 -0.82
C GLN A 47 14.78 3.02 -0.82
N ALA A 48 15.53 3.29 0.25
CA ALA A 48 16.92 2.82 0.40
C ALA A 48 17.01 1.29 0.45
N ALA A 49 15.99 0.61 0.97
CA ALA A 49 15.90 -0.85 1.01
C ALA A 49 15.67 -1.51 -0.38
N ARG A 50 15.59 -0.70 -1.45
CA ARG A 50 15.54 -1.15 -2.85
C ARG A 50 16.91 -1.18 -3.53
N ASP A 51 17.95 -0.68 -2.86
CA ASP A 51 19.30 -0.57 -3.43
C ASP A 51 19.90 -1.95 -3.73
N PRO A 52 20.26 -2.25 -5.00
CA PRO A 52 20.82 -3.54 -5.41
C PRO A 52 22.24 -3.79 -4.89
N SER A 53 22.93 -2.77 -4.36
CA SER A 53 24.23 -2.94 -3.69
C SER A 53 24.12 -3.57 -2.29
N ARG A 54 22.89 -3.81 -1.82
CA ARG A 54 22.54 -4.45 -0.55
C ARG A 54 21.63 -5.65 -0.79
N ASP A 55 21.34 -6.41 0.26
CA ASP A 55 20.26 -7.40 0.23
C ASP A 55 18.93 -6.69 -0.03
N VAL A 56 18.41 -6.81 -1.26
CA VAL A 56 17.22 -6.09 -1.71
C VAL A 56 16.00 -6.58 -0.94
N LEU A 57 15.44 -5.71 -0.10
CA LEU A 57 14.25 -6.05 0.70
C LEU A 57 12.96 -5.61 0.03
N VAL A 58 13.00 -4.59 -0.83
CA VAL A 58 11.81 -4.02 -1.47
C VAL A 58 11.99 -4.03 -2.99
N SER A 59 11.07 -4.68 -3.69
CA SER A 59 11.05 -4.72 -5.17
C SER A 59 10.20 -3.58 -5.76
N ARG A 60 9.10 -3.25 -5.09
CA ARG A 60 8.14 -2.22 -5.51
C ARG A 60 7.70 -1.42 -4.29
N LEU A 61 7.65 -0.10 -4.46
CA LEU A 61 7.21 0.83 -3.43
C LEU A 61 6.24 1.82 -4.06
N GLU A 62 5.03 1.90 -3.54
CA GLU A 62 4.04 2.89 -3.93
C GLU A 62 3.47 3.58 -2.71
N VAL A 63 2.97 4.80 -2.88
CA VAL A 63 2.57 5.67 -1.79
C VAL A 63 1.08 5.97 -1.89
N VAL A 64 0.38 5.88 -0.76
CA VAL A 64 -0.98 6.35 -0.57
C VAL A 64 -0.92 7.53 0.39
N THR A 65 -1.47 8.66 -0.03
CA THR A 65 -1.54 9.88 0.78
C THR A 65 -2.92 10.51 0.68
N LEU A 66 -3.21 11.48 1.54
CA LEU A 66 -4.51 12.16 1.50
C LEU A 66 -4.57 13.19 0.35
N PRO A 67 -5.76 13.45 -0.20
CA PRO A 67 -5.93 14.58 -1.12
C PRO A 67 -5.53 15.88 -0.42
N SER A 68 -4.70 16.69 -1.05
CA SER A 68 -4.42 18.02 -0.51
C SER A 68 -5.57 18.96 -0.85
N ARG A 69 -6.22 19.52 0.18
CA ARG A 69 -7.33 20.49 0.03
C ARG A 69 -6.86 21.94 0.17
N LEU A 70 -5.59 22.17 0.45
CA LEU A 70 -4.98 23.47 0.68
C LEU A 70 -3.80 23.67 -0.28
N PRO A 71 -3.35 24.91 -0.51
CA PRO A 71 -2.24 25.20 -1.43
C PRO A 71 -0.88 24.60 -1.02
N GLY A 72 -0.79 23.85 0.09
CA GLY A 72 0.41 23.14 0.50
C GLY A 72 0.40 21.67 0.06
N GLU A 73 1.50 21.19 -0.51
CA GLU A 73 1.70 19.76 -0.77
C GLU A 73 1.97 19.03 0.55
N LEU A 74 1.38 17.83 0.73
CA LEU A 74 1.66 17.00 1.89
C LEU A 74 3.13 16.55 1.87
N PRO A 75 3.85 16.57 3.00
CA PRO A 75 5.26 16.19 3.04
C PRO A 75 5.58 14.84 2.39
N VAL A 76 4.75 13.82 2.60
CA VAL A 76 4.90 12.51 1.96
C VAL A 76 4.68 12.58 0.44
N LYS A 77 3.70 13.35 -0.03
CA LYS A 77 3.43 13.53 -1.46
C LYS A 77 4.62 14.19 -2.17
N GLY A 78 5.18 15.24 -1.57
CA GLY A 78 6.39 15.90 -2.07
C GLY A 78 7.60 14.96 -2.11
N CYS A 79 7.86 14.23 -1.03
CA CYS A 79 8.95 13.26 -0.99
C CYS A 79 8.77 12.11 -2.01
N ALA A 80 7.54 11.61 -2.19
CA ALA A 80 7.27 10.56 -3.16
C ALA A 80 7.53 11.04 -4.59
N ARG A 81 7.19 12.29 -4.91
CA ARG A 81 7.50 12.93 -6.19
C ARG A 81 9.01 13.10 -6.41
N GLU A 82 9.75 13.56 -5.40
CA GLU A 82 11.22 13.65 -5.44
C GLU A 82 11.88 12.29 -5.72
N LEU A 83 11.36 11.23 -5.10
CA LEU A 83 11.83 9.85 -5.26
C LEU A 83 11.25 9.14 -6.50
N GLN A 84 10.44 9.84 -7.30
CA GLN A 84 9.77 9.31 -8.50
C GLN A 84 8.92 8.06 -8.23
N LEU A 85 8.24 8.02 -7.08
CA LEU A 85 7.37 6.93 -6.68
C LEU A 85 5.92 7.15 -7.16
N PRO A 86 5.21 6.09 -7.58
CA PRO A 86 3.78 6.18 -7.84
C PRO A 86 3.01 6.61 -6.58
N VAL A 87 2.10 7.58 -6.74
CA VAL A 87 1.26 8.12 -5.67
C VAL A 87 -0.21 7.89 -5.99
N HIS A 88 -0.93 7.34 -5.02
CA HIS A 88 -2.38 7.19 -5.00
C HIS A 88 -2.98 8.16 -4.00
N GLU A 89 -4.06 8.81 -4.39
CA GLU A 89 -4.82 9.68 -3.48
C GLU A 89 -5.90 8.85 -2.78
N TRP A 90 -5.94 8.91 -1.46
CA TRP A 90 -6.96 8.25 -0.66
C TRP A 90 -8.37 8.76 -1.01
N PRO A 91 -9.40 7.91 -1.12
CA PRO A 91 -9.47 6.51 -0.70
C PRO A 91 -8.96 5.46 -1.70
N GLN A 92 -8.49 5.88 -2.87
CA GLN A 92 -7.95 4.96 -3.84
C GLN A 92 -6.65 4.35 -3.30
N THR A 93 -6.61 3.03 -3.35
CA THR A 93 -5.41 2.24 -3.07
C THR A 93 -5.03 1.58 -4.39
N GLY A 94 -3.74 1.28 -4.59
CA GLY A 94 -3.28 0.62 -5.81
C GLY A 94 -4.01 -0.71 -6.07
N PRO A 95 -3.75 -1.38 -7.20
CA PRO A 95 -4.56 -2.53 -7.59
C PRO A 95 -4.52 -3.66 -6.54
N VAL A 96 -5.70 -4.23 -6.27
CA VAL A 96 -5.89 -5.29 -5.27
C VAL A 96 -5.00 -6.50 -5.57
N GLY A 97 -4.40 -7.09 -4.53
CA GLY A 97 -3.57 -8.29 -4.65
C GLY A 97 -2.20 -8.08 -5.33
N GLN A 98 -1.78 -6.83 -5.52
CA GLN A 98 -0.46 -6.51 -6.09
C GLN A 98 0.62 -6.19 -5.06
N PHE A 99 0.26 -6.11 -3.77
CA PHE A 99 1.17 -5.78 -2.68
C PHE A 99 1.22 -6.93 -1.67
N ASP A 100 2.41 -7.15 -1.12
CA ASP A 100 2.65 -8.16 -0.09
C ASP A 100 2.52 -7.55 1.32
N VAL A 101 2.89 -6.27 1.48
CA VAL A 101 2.94 -5.61 2.79
C VAL A 101 2.39 -4.19 2.70
N GLY A 102 1.51 -3.83 3.63
CA GLY A 102 1.09 -2.46 3.87
C GLY A 102 1.88 -1.83 5.02
N VAL A 103 2.54 -0.70 4.79
CA VAL A 103 3.27 0.03 5.85
C VAL A 103 2.53 1.33 6.14
N VAL A 104 2.14 1.54 7.41
CA VAL A 104 1.39 2.73 7.84
C VAL A 104 2.25 3.55 8.79
N ALA A 105 2.52 4.80 8.42
CA ALA A 105 3.21 5.75 9.29
C ALA A 105 2.52 7.11 9.18
N SER A 106 2.01 7.62 10.30
CA SER A 106 1.32 8.92 10.39
C SER A 106 0.36 9.22 9.22
N PHE A 107 -0.57 8.29 8.96
CA PHE A 107 -1.51 8.44 7.85
C PHE A 107 -2.73 9.31 8.21
N GLY A 108 -3.12 9.36 9.49
CA GLY A 108 -4.24 10.20 9.97
C GLY A 108 -5.63 9.70 9.57
N ARG A 109 -5.75 8.49 9.03
CA ARG A 109 -7.03 7.80 8.76
C ARG A 109 -6.95 6.35 9.23
N LEU A 110 -8.11 5.82 9.59
CA LEU A 110 -8.27 4.39 9.85
C LEU A 110 -8.36 3.64 8.52
N LEU A 111 -7.70 2.49 8.45
CA LEU A 111 -7.83 1.55 7.34
C LEU A 111 -9.04 0.64 7.59
N SER A 112 -9.84 0.38 6.56
CA SER A 112 -10.95 -0.55 6.66
C SER A 112 -10.45 -1.99 6.77
N GLU A 113 -11.25 -2.85 7.39
CA GLU A 113 -11.00 -4.30 7.44
C GLU A 113 -10.83 -4.87 6.02
N ASP A 114 -11.71 -4.47 5.10
CA ASP A 114 -11.63 -4.88 3.69
C ASP A 114 -10.31 -4.53 3.02
N LEU A 115 -9.62 -3.46 3.44
CA LEU A 115 -8.30 -3.11 2.91
C LEU A 115 -7.19 -3.91 3.59
N ILE A 116 -7.27 -4.09 4.91
CA ILE A 116 -6.28 -4.86 5.67
C ILE A 116 -6.24 -6.31 5.17
N LEU A 117 -7.41 -6.90 4.89
CA LEU A 117 -7.54 -8.28 4.40
C LEU A 117 -7.11 -8.47 2.94
N GLN A 118 -6.73 -7.40 2.21
CA GLN A 118 -6.16 -7.53 0.85
C GLN A 118 -4.68 -7.88 0.85
N PHE A 119 -3.99 -7.68 1.97
CA PHE A 119 -2.61 -8.09 2.14
C PHE A 119 -2.58 -9.56 2.60
N PRO A 120 -1.67 -10.39 2.05
CA PRO A 120 -1.63 -11.83 2.30
C PRO A 120 -1.19 -12.25 3.70
#